data_AF-A0A7C5SCA3-F1
#
_entry.id   AF-A0A7C5SCA3-F1
#
_cell.length_a   1.000
_cell.length_b   1.000
_cell.length_c   1.000
_cell.angle_alpha   90.00
_cell.angle_beta   90.00
_cell.angle_gamma   90.00
#
_symmetry.space_group_name_H-M   'P 1'
#
loop_
_entity.id
_entity.type
_entity.pdbx_description
1 polymer ?
#
loop_
_entity_poly.entity_id
_entity_poly.type
_entity_poly.pdbx_seq_one_letter_code
_entity_poly.pdbx_strand_id
1 'polypeptide(L)' 'MGTITISTDELKDLLKETFIDILTTRKDLIEDAVLEAIEDIGLGRAIEEGRTGKYIDNKEFIEKLNKKIKTLK' A
#
# COMPACT_ATOMS: atom_id res chain seq x y z
N MET A 1 -34.57 34.05 -13.51
CA MET A 1 -33.79 32.83 -13.19
C MET A 1 -33.24 32.29 -14.50
N GLY A 2 -31.92 32.15 -14.63
CA GLY A 2 -31.31 31.63 -15.85
C GLY A 2 -31.40 30.11 -15.88
N THR A 3 -31.92 29.55 -16.97
CA THR A 3 -31.86 28.10 -17.24
C THR A 3 -30.51 27.78 -17.85
N ILE A 4 -29.78 26.86 -17.23
CA ILE A 4 -28.56 26.28 -17.82
C ILE A 4 -29.00 25.12 -18.71
N THR A 5 -28.69 25.20 -20.00
CA THR A 5 -28.90 24.11 -20.95
C THR A 5 -27.54 23.49 -21.23
N ILE A 6 -27.37 22.21 -20.88
CA ILE A 6 -26.15 21.44 -21.11
C ILE A 6 -26.51 20.13 -21.81
N SER A 7 -25.71 19.70 -22.78
CA SER A 7 -25.86 18.38 -23.40
C SER A 7 -25.36 17.28 -22.47
N THR A 8 -25.76 16.04 -22.74
CA THR A 8 -25.29 14.87 -22.00
C THR A 8 -23.77 14.68 -22.13
N ASP A 9 -23.21 14.99 -23.30
CA ASP A 9 -21.78 14.86 -23.55
C ASP A 9 -20.98 15.92 -22.77
N GLU A 10 -21.43 17.18 -22.77
CA GLU A 10 -20.82 18.25 -21.97
C GLU A 10 -20.90 17.96 -20.46
N LEU A 11 -22.02 17.41 -19.98
CA LEU A 11 -22.14 16.98 -18.59
C LEU A 11 -21.16 15.84 -18.27
N LYS A 12 -21.01 14.88 -19.17
CA LYS A 12 -20.10 13.75 -19.00
C LYS A 12 -18.65 14.22 -18.93
N ASP A 13 -18.26 15.18 -19.76
CA ASP A 13 -16.90 15.69 -19.78
C ASP A 13 -16.62 16.57 -18.55
N LEU A 14 -17.58 17.38 -18.11
CA LEU A 14 -17.48 18.13 -16.85
C LEU A 14 -17.28 17.19 -15.65
N LEU A 15 -18.03 16.08 -15.60
CA LEU A 15 -17.87 15.09 -14.53
C LEU A 15 -16.47 14.46 -14.57
N LYS A 16 -15.98 14.05 -15.75
CA LYS A 16 -14.62 13.49 -15.87
C LYS A 16 -13.55 14.47 -15.40
N GLU A 17 -13.61 15.72 -15.83
CA GLU A 17 -12.65 16.75 -15.40
C GLU A 17 -12.69 16.93 -13.89
N THR A 18 -13.89 17.00 -13.30
CA THR A 18 -14.05 17.13 -11.86
C THR A 18 -13.44 15.93 -11.12
N PHE A 19 -13.65 14.70 -11.61
CA PHE A 19 -13.04 13.51 -11.01
C PHE A 19 -11.52 13.52 -11.14
N ILE A 20 -10.98 13.87 -12.30
CA ILE A 20 -9.53 13.99 -12.51
C ILE A 20 -8.95 15.02 -11.55
N ASP A 21 -9.60 16.17 -11.40
CA ASP A 21 -9.15 17.24 -10.52
C ASP A 21 -9.15 16.80 -9.05
N ILE A 22 -10.19 16.10 -8.61
CA ILE A 22 -10.26 15.52 -7.26
C ILE A 22 -9.12 14.51 -7.06
N LEU A 23 -8.92 13.58 -7.99
CA LEU A 23 -7.87 12.55 -7.88
C LEU A 23 -6.46 13.17 -7.91
N THR A 24 -6.29 14.29 -8.62
CA THR A 24 -5.00 14.99 -8.73
C THR A 24 -4.72 15.90 -7.53
N THR A 25 -5.77 16.50 -6.97
CA THR A 25 -5.68 17.38 -5.79
C THR A 25 -5.56 16.55 -4.51
N ARG A 26 -6.26 15.42 -4.44
CA ARG A 26 -6.27 14.50 -3.30
C ARG A 26 -5.33 13.31 -3.52
N LYS A 27 -4.14 13.59 -4.07
CA LYS A 27 -3.10 12.57 -4.27
C LYS A 27 -2.71 11.88 -2.98
N ASP A 28 -2.73 12.60 -1.85
CA ASP A 28 -2.53 12.09 -0.50
C ASP A 28 -3.41 10.86 -0.22
N LEU A 29 -4.72 10.97 -0.48
CA LEU A 29 -5.65 9.88 -0.20
C LEU A 29 -5.41 8.64 -1.07
N ILE A 30 -4.99 8.85 -2.32
CA ILE A 30 -4.71 7.73 -3.24
C ILE A 30 -3.37 7.11 -2.88
N GLU A 31 -2.36 7.92 -2.61
CA GLU A 31 -1.01 7.49 -2.23
C GLU A 31 -1.06 6.65 -0.97
N ASP A 32 -1.71 7.13 0.09
CA ASP A 32 -1.82 6.41 1.36
C ASP A 32 -2.52 5.06 1.18
N ALA A 33 -3.67 5.05 0.49
CA ALA A 33 -4.44 3.82 0.27
C ALA A 33 -3.70 2.79 -0.60
N VAL A 34 -2.96 3.26 -1.61
CA VAL A 34 -2.16 2.39 -2.48
C VAL A 34 -0.91 1.89 -1.76
N LEU A 35 -0.26 2.74 -0.98
CA LEU A 35 0.92 2.39 -0.20
C LEU A 35 0.59 1.32 0.84
N GLU A 36 -0.49 1.50 1.60
CA GLU A 36 -1.00 0.51 2.56
C GLU A 36 -1.28 -0.83 1.87
N ALA A 37 -1.96 -0.81 0.72
CA ALA A 37 -2.25 -2.04 -0.03
C ALA A 37 -0.97 -2.75 -0.52
N ILE A 38 0.05 -2.00 -0.95
CA ILE A 38 1.34 -2.56 -1.36
C ILE A 38 2.08 -3.15 -0.16
N GLU A 39 2.06 -2.47 0.98
CA GLU A 39 2.67 -2.94 2.23
C GLU A 39 2.04 -4.25 2.71
N ASP A 40 0.71 -4.34 2.69
CA ASP A 40 -0.02 -5.56 3.06
C ASP A 40 0.33 -6.74 2.16
N ILE A 41 0.40 -6.52 0.84
CA ILE A 41 0.81 -7.54 -0.13
C ILE A 41 2.27 -7.96 0.14
N GLY A 42 3.15 -7.00 0.38
CA GLY A 42 4.57 -7.23 0.67
C GLY A 42 4.76 -8.07 1.94
N LEU A 43 4.06 -7.72 3.01
CA LEU A 43 4.08 -8.43 4.27
C LEU A 43 3.53 -9.85 4.13
N GLY A 44 2.40 -10.01 3.42
CA GLY A 44 1.83 -11.33 3.13
C GLY A 44 2.83 -12.26 2.45
N ARG A 45 3.53 -11.77 1.42
CA ARG A 45 4.59 -12.52 0.74
C ARG A 45 5.76 -12.85 1.65
N ALA A 46 6.24 -11.89 2.45
CA ALA A 46 7.34 -12.11 3.38
C ALA A 46 7.01 -13.20 4.42
N ILE A 47 5.75 -13.25 4.88
CA ILE A 47 5.26 -14.29 5.78
C ILE A 47 5.25 -15.66 5.07
N GLU A 48 4.72 -15.73 3.85
CA GLU A 48 4.72 -16.97 3.06
C GLU A 48 6.14 -17.50 2.81
N GLU A 49 7.05 -16.62 2.40
CA GLU A 49 8.47 -16.95 2.19
C GLU A 49 9.15 -17.41 3.49
N GLY A 50 8.88 -16.73 4.60
CA GLY A 50 9.42 -17.07 5.92
C GLY A 50 8.84 -18.35 6.53
N ARG A 51 7.65 -18.78 6.10
CA ARG A 51 6.94 -19.96 6.60
C ARG A 51 7.50 -21.25 5.97
N THR A 52 8.76 -21.52 6.25
CA THR A 52 9.52 -22.68 5.72
C THR A 52 9.14 -24.04 6.34
N GLY A 53 8.28 -24.05 7.37
CA GLY A 53 7.97 -25.23 8.17
C GLY A 53 9.12 -25.73 9.05
N LYS A 54 10.27 -25.05 9.02
CA LYS A 54 11.42 -25.31 9.90
C LYS A 54 11.35 -24.39 11.09
N TYR A 55 11.28 -24.97 12.27
CA TYR A 55 11.24 -24.25 13.54
C TYR A 55 12.51 -24.56 14.33
N ILE A 56 12.91 -23.61 15.16
CA ILE A 56 14.05 -23.75 16.07
C ILE A 56 13.55 -23.66 17.50
N ASP A 57 14.25 -24.32 18.41
CA ASP A 57 13.98 -24.17 19.84
C ASP A 57 14.61 -22.88 20.39
N ASN A 58 14.29 -22.58 21.66
CA ASN A 58 14.79 -21.38 22.33
C ASN A 58 16.33 -21.38 22.47
N LYS A 59 16.93 -22.53 22.74
CA LYS A 59 18.39 -22.64 22.91
C LYS A 59 19.10 -22.31 21.60
N GLU A 60 18.65 -22.89 20.49
CA GLU A 60 19.16 -22.60 19.15
C GLU A 60 18.92 -21.14 18.75
N PHE A 61 17.76 -20.57 19.08
CA PHE A 61 17.46 -19.16 18.84
C PHE A 61 18.46 -18.22 19.52
N ILE A 62 18.68 -18.41 20.83
CA ILE A 62 19.60 -17.58 21.61
C ILE A 62 21.04 -17.73 21.12
N GLU A 63 21.46 -18.93 20.71
CA GLU A 63 22.78 -19.16 20.14
C GLU A 63 22.97 -18.37 18.82
N LYS A 64 22.01 -18.49 17.89
CA LYS A 64 22.04 -17.77 16.61
C LYS A 64 22.03 -16.24 16.80
N LEU A 65 21.21 -15.74 17.72
CA LEU A 65 21.12 -14.31 18.02
C LEU A 65 22.45 -13.77 18.54
N ASN A 66 23.05 -14.43 19.54
CA ASN A 66 24.33 -14.02 20.12
C ASN A 66 25.48 -14.08 19.11
N LYS A 67 25.50 -15.10 18.24
CA LYS A 67 26.49 -15.21 17.16
C LYS A 67 26.40 -14.01 16.21
N LYS A 68 25.19 -13.61 15.82
CA LYS A 68 24.98 -12.47 14.90
C LYS A 68 25.33 -11.13 15.53
N ILE A 69 25.02 -10.92 16.81
CA ILE A 69 25.42 -9.71 17.54
C ILE A 69 26.95 -9.60 17.65
N LYS A 70 27.64 -10.73 17.88
CA LYS A 70 29.12 -10.75 17.94
C LYS A 70 29.78 -10.43 16.60
N THR A 71 29.17 -10.79 15.47
CA THR A 71 29.70 -10.47 14.13
C THR A 71 29.43 -9.03 13.67
N LEU A 72 28.56 -8.31 14.37
CA LEU A 72 28.24 -6.90 14.10
C LEU A 72 29.06 -5.92 14.95
N LYS A 73 29.84 -6.43 15.92
CA LYS A 73 30.83 -5.69 16.71
C LYS A 73 32.22 -5.90 16.13
#